data_AF-A0A5P8W834-F1
#
_entry.id   AF-A0A5P8W834-F1
#
_cell.length_a   1.000
_cell.length_b   1.000
_cell.length_c   1.000
_cell.angle_alpha   90.00
_cell.angle_beta   90.00
_cell.angle_gamma   90.00
#
_symmetry.space_group_name_H-M   'P 1'
#
loop_
_entity.id
_entity.type
_entity.pdbx_description
1 polymer ?
#
loop_
_entity_poly.entity_id
_entity_poly.type
_entity_poly.pdbx_seq_one_letter_code
_entity_poly.pdbx_strand_id
1 'polypeptide(L)' 'MPEIETARLLLRPYTPQDLDELAFILSNPAVMRYSPRGTIPKDQVKEVTQEILQFFIKHWQQHFTNLNWGNYA' A
#
# COMPACT_ATOMS: atom_id res chain seq x y z
N MET A 1 -10.35 5.23 -4.58
CA MET A 1 -9.82 6.38 -3.81
C MET A 1 -9.34 7.40 -4.83
N PRO A 2 -9.70 8.69 -4.69
CA PRO A 2 -9.16 9.75 -5.53
C PRO A 2 -7.67 9.93 -5.24
N GLU A 3 -6.91 10.26 -6.28
CA GLU A 3 -5.49 10.58 -6.14
C GLU A 3 -5.34 11.96 -5.48
N ILE A 4 -4.34 12.10 -4.61
CA ILE A 4 -3.99 13.37 -3.97
C ILE A 4 -2.58 13.73 -4.40
N GLU A 5 -2.45 14.83 -5.13
CA GLU A 5 -1.17 15.33 -5.61
C GLU A 5 -0.73 16.57 -4.83
N THR A 6 0.56 16.65 -4.58
CA THR A 6 1.24 17.82 -4.02
C THR A 6 2.46 18.15 -4.89
N ALA A 7 3.15 19.25 -4.61
CA ALA A 7 4.34 19.65 -5.38
C ALA A 7 5.47 18.59 -5.46
N ARG A 8 5.47 17.54 -4.61
CA ARG A 8 6.52 16.52 -4.59
C ARG A 8 6.03 15.08 -4.52
N LEU A 9 4.74 14.85 -4.28
CA LEU A 9 4.20 13.52 -3.99
C LEU A 9 2.83 13.33 -4.63
N LEU A 10 2.62 12.12 -5.15
CA LEU A 10 1.33 11.60 -5.58
C LEU A 10 0.93 10.46 -4.64
N LEU A 11 -0.16 10.63 -3.90
CA LEU A 11 -0.79 9.57 -3.15
C LEU A 11 -1.88 8.96 -4.01
N ARG A 12 -1.67 7.72 -4.44
CA ARG A 12 -2.60 6.96 -5.29
C ARG A 12 -2.92 5.59 -4.70
N PRO A 13 -4.01 4.94 -5.15
CA PRO A 13 -4.26 3.54 -4.81
C PRO A 13 -3.08 2.65 -5.19
N TYR A 14 -2.85 1.62 -4.37
CA TYR A 14 -1.94 0.54 -4.71
C TYR A 14 -2.45 -0.24 -5.94
N THR A 15 -1.51 -0.72 -6.73
CA THR A 15 -1.70 -1.61 -7.87
C THR A 15 -0.84 -2.87 -7.70
N PRO A 16 -1.16 -3.99 -8.35
CA PRO A 16 -0.32 -5.19 -8.31
C PRO A 16 1.13 -4.95 -8.74
N GLN A 17 1.39 -3.94 -9.57
CA GLN A 17 2.71 -3.57 -10.08
C GLN A 17 3.62 -2.96 -9.01
N ASP A 18 3.06 -2.47 -7.89
CA ASP A 18 3.82 -1.85 -6.81
C ASP A 18 4.56 -2.88 -5.93
N LEU A 19 4.42 -4.18 -6.20
CA LEU A 19 4.93 -5.26 -5.36
C LEU A 19 6.43 -5.16 -5.08
N ASP A 20 7.24 -5.02 -6.13
CA ASP A 20 8.70 -5.06 -5.97
C ASP A 20 9.25 -3.80 -5.29
N GLU A 21 8.69 -2.62 -5.60
CA GLU A 21 9.05 -1.35 -4.94
C GLU A 21 8.63 -1.34 -3.47
N LEU A 22 7.43 -1.83 -3.16
CA LEU A 22 6.96 -1.96 -1.78
C LEU A 22 7.79 -2.99 -1.01
N ALA A 23 8.16 -4.11 -1.63
CA ALA A 23 8.98 -5.15 -1.02
C ALA A 23 10.35 -4.60 -0.59
N PHE A 24 10.97 -3.77 -1.44
CA PHE A 24 12.21 -3.09 -1.10
C PHE A 24 12.06 -2.23 0.18
N ILE A 25 11.00 -1.44 0.28
CA ILE A 25 10.73 -0.60 1.45
C ILE A 25 10.48 -1.45 2.71
N LEU A 26 9.61 -2.46 2.62
CA LEU A 26 9.23 -3.30 3.76
C LEU A 26 10.35 -4.26 4.21
N SER A 27 11.33 -4.53 3.35
CA SER A 27 12.52 -5.30 3.72
C SER A 27 13.41 -4.59 4.76
N ASN A 28 13.26 -3.28 4.93
CA ASN A 28 14.05 -2.48 5.87
C ASN A 28 13.52 -2.63 7.31
N PRO A 29 14.32 -3.21 8.24
CA PRO A 29 13.89 -3.39 9.63
C PRO A 29 13.57 -2.08 10.36
N ALA A 30 14.22 -0.97 9.99
CA ALA A 30 13.95 0.34 10.59
C ALA A 30 12.56 0.87 10.21
N VAL A 31 12.10 0.59 8.98
CA VAL A 31 10.74 0.91 8.52
C VAL A 31 9.72 0.05 9.27
N MET A 32 10.01 -1.24 9.43
CA MET A 32 9.09 -2.20 10.06
C MET A 32 9.09 -2.18 11.60
N ARG A 33 9.96 -1.40 12.24
CA ARG A 33 10.15 -1.36 13.70
C ARG A 33 8.86 -1.15 14.49
N TYR A 34 7.94 -0.34 13.97
CA TYR A 34 6.67 0.00 14.62
C TYR A 34 5.46 -0.69 13.97
N SER A 35 5.69 -1.58 13.01
CA SER A 35 4.62 -2.38 12.43
C SER A 35 4.14 -3.40 13.46
N PRO A 36 2.82 -3.58 13.66
CA PRO A 36 2.28 -4.65 14.50
C PRO A 36 2.72 -6.06 14.06
N ARG A 37 3.12 -6.23 12.78
CA ARG A 37 3.67 -7.48 12.24
C ARG A 37 5.14 -7.71 12.64
N GLY A 38 5.86 -6.65 13.03
CA GLY A 38 7.31 -6.69 13.22
C GLY A 38 8.11 -6.78 11.92
N THR A 39 9.41 -7.04 12.05
CA THR A 39 10.34 -7.18 10.92
C THR A 39 10.06 -8.42 10.09
N ILE A 40 10.16 -8.33 8.76
CA ILE A 40 9.91 -9.45 7.85
C ILE A 40 11.21 -10.24 7.60
N PRO A 41 11.21 -11.58 7.73
CA PRO A 41 12.34 -12.41 7.32
C PRO A 41 12.71 -12.20 5.85
N LYS A 42 14.00 -12.14 5.53
CA LYS A 42 14.49 -11.75 4.19
C LYS A 42 13.96 -12.66 3.06
N ASP A 43 13.86 -13.96 3.34
CA ASP A 43 13.35 -14.99 2.45
C ASP A 43 11.84 -14.90 2.21
N GLN A 44 11.10 -14.19 3.07
CA GLN A 44 9.64 -14.08 3.02
C GLN A 44 9.15 -12.70 2.55
N VAL A 45 10.05 -11.74 2.30
CA VAL A 45 9.70 -10.34 1.99
C VAL A 45 8.69 -10.25 0.86
N LYS A 46 8.90 -10.95 -0.27
CA LYS A 46 8.02 -10.83 -1.44
C LYS A 46 6.62 -11.37 -1.18
N GLU A 47 6.51 -12.54 -0.55
CA GLU A 47 5.24 -13.17 -0.21
C GLU A 47 4.44 -12.33 0.80
N VAL A 48 5.06 -11.91 1.90
CA VAL A 48 4.42 -11.07 2.91
C VAL A 48 4.02 -9.70 2.34
N THR A 49 4.85 -9.12 1.48
CA THR A 49 4.50 -7.85 0.79
C THR A 49 3.28 -8.02 -0.09
N GLN A 50 3.18 -9.14 -0.82
CA GLN A 50 2.02 -9.43 -1.65
C GLN A 50 0.73 -9.54 -0.82
N GLU A 51 0.77 -10.21 0.35
CA GLU A 51 -0.37 -10.26 1.28
C GLU A 51 -0.83 -8.86 1.71
N ILE A 52 0.14 -8.02 2.11
CA ILE A 52 -0.12 -6.64 2.57
C ILE A 52 -0.73 -5.81 1.43
N LEU A 53 -0.15 -5.89 0.23
CA LEU A 53 -0.60 -5.18 -0.95
C LEU A 53 -2.04 -5.56 -1.31
N GLN A 54 -2.34 -6.87 -1.36
CA GLN A 54 -3.67 -7.39 -1.66
C GLN A 54 -4.69 -7.02 -0.59
N PHE A 55 -4.30 -7.05 0.69
CA PHE A 55 -5.15 -6.58 1.78
C PHE A 55 -5.58 -5.12 1.56
N PHE A 56 -4.64 -4.22 1.26
CA PHE A 56 -4.97 -2.82 1.03
C PHE A 56 -5.82 -2.61 -0.24
N ILE A 57 -5.48 -3.27 -1.36
CA ILE A 57 -6.29 -3.20 -2.59
C ILE A 57 -7.73 -3.60 -2.30
N LYS A 58 -7.94 -4.74 -1.63
CA LYS A 58 -9.28 -5.23 -1.28
C LYS A 58 -9.99 -4.31 -0.29
N HIS A 59 -9.32 -3.86 0.76
CA HIS A 59 -9.90 -2.97 1.76
C HIS A 59 -10.37 -1.65 1.11
N TRP A 60 -9.56 -1.07 0.23
CA TRP A 60 -9.94 0.13 -0.52
C TRP A 60 -11.14 -0.12 -1.44
N GLN A 61 -11.15 -1.26 -2.14
CA GLN A 61 -12.28 -1.63 -3.00
C GLN A 61 -13.59 -1.74 -2.20
N GLN A 62 -13.54 -2.33 -1.01
CA GLN A 62 -14.71 -2.51 -0.15
C GLN A 62 -15.28 -1.20 0.40
N HIS A 63 -14.43 -0.23 0.75
CA HIS A 63 -14.88 0.96 1.46
C HIS A 63 -15.03 2.21 0.58
N PHE A 64 -14.38 2.28 -0.59
CA PHE A 64 -14.30 3.54 -1.36
C PHE A 64 -14.78 3.44 -2.81
N THR A 65 -15.07 2.24 -3.34
CA THR A 65 -15.55 2.09 -4.72
C THR A 65 -17.00 2.55 -4.89
N ASN A 66 -17.80 2.56 -3.81
CA ASN A 66 -19.20 2.98 -3.83
C ASN A 66 -19.43 4.44 -3.40
N LEU A 67 -18.37 5.20 -3.12
CA LEU A 67 -18.48 6.62 -2.78
C LEU A 67 -18.33 7.44 -4.06
N ASN A 68 -19.44 7.98 -4.53
CA ASN A 68 -19.53 8.87 -5.69
C ASN A 68 -18.90 10.24 -5.33
N TRP A 69 -17.58 10.35 -5.50
CA TRP A 69 -16.82 11.59 -5.25
C TRP A 69 -16.96 12.63 -6.38
N GLY A 70 -17.80 12.38 -7.39
CA GLY A 70 -17.91 13.21 -8.60
C GLY A 70 -18.68 14.53 -8.48
N ASN A 71 -19.08 14.98 -7.30
CA ASN A 71 -20.00 16.14 -7.14
C ASN A 71 -19.45 17.32 -6.32
N TYR A 72 -18.15 17.36 -6.00
CA TYR A 72 -17.56 18.48 -5.24
C TYR A 72 -16.21 18.94 -5.80
N ALA A 73 -16.16 19.16 -7.11
CA ALA A 73 -15.09 19.90 -7.77
C ALA A 73 -15.68 21.12 -8.50
#